data_AF-A0A161RPP7-F1
#
_entry.id   AF-A0A161RPP7-F1
#
_cell.length_a   1.000
_cell.length_b   1.000
_cell.length_c   1.000
_cell.angle_alpha   90.00
_cell.angle_beta   90.00
_cell.angle_gamma   90.00
#
_symmetry.space_group_name_H-M   'P 1'
#
loop_
_entity.id
_entity.type
_entity.pdbx_description
1 polymer ?
#
loop_
_entity_poly.entity_id
_entity_poly.type
_entity_poly.pdbx_seq_one_letter_code
_entity_poly.pdbx_strand_id
1 'polypeptide(L)'
;MITPRILFVHAHPDDETIATGGTIAALTAEGDQVTVLTATRGEGGEVIPPEMKALEGDRAGLASVRESEIAEAMRSLGVTDHRFLGTRRGGAVTLPERRFEDSGMEWGPEGHAVPAASMPAGALCAASTDEVADYIAAVIDEVRPHVVITYSANGGYGHPDHVRVHDATVAAVEKATWRPGRLLFVEIPAEVARASFDPRQSGFSETGFAQAQTIPTMAPVGEIVVAQNVAGVRDARRRALAAHRTQVSLSGDFMALSNGIGTKPADHEYYSLGAGAPFPAETQSSGLASHVLAGLDLDALEDANAAGAPRRRREPKKPGVFAFIHAGLLGLLIGLLGGFQHLNVSVVRLGETPAIVPWGLGLGLLLALCGLWHLKSMYRSTAPMLVAAIVIAVVSYILGQPEWLPGSDIVVTGTLRSVVWLLGPMVIAAVLAFVPVRSRAQRSL
;
A
#
# COMPACT_ATOMS: atom_id res chain seq x y z
N MET A 1 28.45 6.30 20.23
CA MET A 1 27.01 6.39 19.93
C MET A 1 26.82 5.88 18.52
N ILE A 2 25.79 5.05 18.30
CA ILE A 2 25.41 4.58 16.97
C ILE A 2 25.00 5.79 16.13
N THR A 3 25.52 5.90 14.90
CA THR A 3 25.04 6.89 13.94
C THR A 3 23.69 6.41 13.37
N PRO A 4 22.61 7.21 13.47
CA PRO A 4 21.33 6.85 12.89
C PRO A 4 21.41 6.62 11.38
N ARG A 5 20.63 5.66 10.87
CA ARG A 5 20.55 5.29 9.46
C ARG A 5 19.10 5.35 9.02
N ILE A 6 18.80 6.15 8.01
CA ILE A 6 17.43 6.38 7.54
C ILE A 6 17.36 6.09 6.04
N LEU A 7 16.37 5.30 5.63
CA LEU A 7 16.08 5.00 4.24
C LEU A 7 14.80 5.68 3.82
N PHE A 8 14.88 6.55 2.82
CA PHE A 8 13.73 7.14 2.13
C PHE A 8 13.46 6.36 0.85
N VAL A 9 12.22 5.96 0.60
CA VAL A 9 11.84 5.21 -0.61
C VAL A 9 10.78 5.99 -1.38
N HIS A 10 11.16 6.48 -2.56
CA HIS A 10 10.37 7.34 -3.44
C HIS A 10 10.18 6.73 -4.83
N ALA A 11 9.19 7.21 -5.57
CA ALA A 11 8.85 6.74 -6.90
C ALA A 11 9.67 7.44 -7.98
N HIS A 12 9.73 8.78 -7.94
CA HIS A 12 10.32 9.59 -9.01
C HIS A 12 11.38 10.60 -8.52
N PRO A 13 12.26 11.07 -9.42
CA PRO A 13 13.20 12.16 -9.13
C PRO A 13 12.51 13.52 -8.92
N ASP A 14 12.33 13.95 -7.68
CA ASP A 14 11.71 15.21 -7.18
C ASP A 14 10.91 14.96 -5.90
N ASP A 15 10.25 13.81 -5.83
CA ASP A 15 9.44 13.36 -4.69
C ASP A 15 10.18 13.47 -3.36
N GLU A 16 11.46 13.10 -3.35
CA GLU A 16 12.28 13.11 -2.14
C GLU A 16 12.45 14.52 -1.60
N THR A 17 12.50 15.52 -2.49
CA THR A 17 12.66 16.93 -2.16
C THR A 17 11.31 17.58 -1.85
N ILE A 18 10.27 17.25 -2.63
CA ILE A 18 8.92 17.81 -2.47
C ILE A 18 8.30 17.31 -1.17
N ALA A 19 8.31 16.01 -0.92
CA ALA A 19 7.62 15.40 0.21
C ALA A 19 8.46 15.39 1.50
N THR A 20 9.78 15.21 1.38
CA THR A 20 10.65 14.92 2.54
C THR A 20 11.96 15.70 2.55
N GLY A 21 12.13 16.68 1.66
CA GLY A 21 13.43 17.33 1.45
C GLY A 21 13.91 18.10 2.67
N GLY A 22 12.98 18.63 3.46
CA GLY A 22 13.29 19.28 4.73
C GLY A 22 13.82 18.29 5.76
N THR A 23 13.16 17.14 5.94
CA THR A 23 13.59 16.12 6.90
C THR A 23 14.90 15.48 6.48
N ILE A 24 15.10 15.21 5.18
CA ILE A 24 16.38 14.75 4.63
C ILE A 24 17.51 15.75 4.96
N ALA A 25 17.31 17.05 4.69
CA ALA A 25 18.32 18.07 4.98
C ALA A 25 18.59 18.24 6.48
N ALA A 26 17.56 18.10 7.33
CA ALA A 26 17.71 18.15 8.78
C ALA A 26 18.56 16.97 9.29
N LEU A 27 18.22 15.74 8.91
CA LEU A 27 18.92 14.53 9.35
C LEU A 27 20.40 14.53 8.90
N THR A 28 20.67 14.92 7.64
CA THR A 28 22.06 15.00 7.16
C THR A 28 22.86 16.08 7.89
N ALA A 29 22.25 17.22 8.22
CA ALA A 29 22.89 18.28 9.02
C ALA A 29 23.17 17.85 10.47
N GLU A 30 22.37 16.93 11.00
CA GLU A 30 22.58 16.30 12.31
C GLU A 30 23.70 15.24 12.29
N GLY A 31 24.17 14.86 11.10
CA GLY A 31 25.23 13.85 10.91
C GLY A 31 24.71 12.42 10.72
N ASP A 32 23.41 12.26 10.52
CA ASP A 32 22.79 10.96 10.27
C ASP A 32 23.12 10.45 8.87
N GLN A 33 23.15 9.12 8.73
CA GLN A 33 23.33 8.46 7.44
C GLN A 33 21.99 8.33 6.73
N VAL A 34 21.78 9.16 5.71
CA VAL A 34 20.57 9.14 4.90
C VAL A 34 20.84 8.44 3.57
N THR A 35 19.99 7.46 3.24
CA THR A 35 19.92 6.83 1.92
C THR A 35 18.60 7.17 1.24
N VAL A 36 18.64 7.59 -0.02
CA VAL A 36 17.45 7.82 -0.85
C VAL A 36 17.38 6.77 -1.96
N LEU A 37 16.31 5.99 -1.98
CA LEU A 37 16.03 4.99 -3.00
C LEU A 37 14.87 5.46 -3.89
N THR A 38 15.17 5.74 -5.15
CA THR A 38 14.18 6.18 -6.14
C THR A 38 13.83 5.02 -7.07
N ALA A 39 12.53 4.73 -7.22
CA ALA A 39 12.10 3.52 -7.92
C ALA A 39 12.26 3.61 -9.45
N THR A 40 12.02 4.79 -10.03
CA THR A 40 12.07 5.04 -11.48
C THR A 40 12.94 6.26 -11.79
N ARG A 41 13.06 6.63 -13.06
CA ARG A 41 13.75 7.86 -13.49
C ARG A 41 12.79 9.00 -13.84
N GLY A 42 11.49 8.79 -13.63
CA GLY A 42 10.48 9.79 -13.98
C GLY A 42 10.43 10.11 -15.47
N GLU A 43 10.77 9.13 -16.30
CA GLU A 43 10.83 9.31 -17.75
C GLU A 43 9.47 9.54 -18.43
N GLY A 44 8.37 9.39 -17.69
CA GLY A 44 7.01 9.70 -18.15
C GLY A 44 6.56 11.12 -17.81
N GLY A 45 7.40 11.93 -17.16
CA GLY A 45 7.07 13.27 -16.72
C GLY A 45 6.89 14.28 -17.86
N GLU A 46 6.13 15.34 -17.59
CA GLU A 46 6.07 16.53 -18.43
C GLU A 46 7.36 17.36 -18.27
N VAL A 47 7.59 18.30 -19.18
CA VAL A 47 8.76 19.20 -19.16
C VAL A 47 8.32 20.66 -19.13
N ILE A 48 8.76 21.38 -18.11
CA ILE A 48 8.40 22.80 -17.91
C ILE A 48 9.17 23.76 -18.82
N PRO A 49 10.51 23.74 -18.89
CA PRO A 49 11.24 24.77 -19.63
C PRO A 49 11.00 24.65 -21.15
N PRO A 50 10.57 25.72 -21.84
CA PRO A 50 10.27 25.68 -23.28
C PRO A 50 11.45 25.19 -24.14
N GLU A 51 12.68 25.55 -23.77
CA GLU A 51 13.91 25.16 -24.44
C GLU A 51 14.24 23.67 -24.32
N MET A 52 13.64 22.97 -23.35
CA MET A 52 13.80 21.54 -23.12
C MET A 52 12.57 20.73 -23.52
N LYS A 53 11.52 21.37 -24.06
CA LYS A 53 10.22 20.73 -24.32
C LYS A 53 10.29 19.53 -25.26
N ALA A 54 11.32 19.45 -26.11
CA ALA A 54 11.58 18.29 -26.97
C ALA A 54 11.87 16.98 -26.19
N LEU A 55 12.21 17.06 -24.91
CA LEU A 55 12.37 15.89 -24.03
C LEU A 55 11.04 15.28 -23.59
N GLU A 56 9.93 16.01 -23.71
CA GLU A 56 8.61 15.48 -23.37
C GLU A 56 8.21 14.38 -24.35
N GLY A 57 7.96 13.18 -23.82
CA GLY A 57 7.74 11.97 -24.62
C GLY A 57 9.04 11.26 -25.06
N ASP A 58 10.20 11.92 -25.02
CA ASP A 58 11.51 11.25 -25.13
C ASP A 58 11.90 10.68 -23.76
N ARG A 59 11.35 9.50 -23.45
CA ARG A 59 11.57 8.81 -22.18
C ARG A 59 13.07 8.60 -21.87
N ALA A 60 13.88 8.27 -22.87
CA ALA A 60 15.30 8.01 -22.66
C ALA A 60 16.07 9.32 -22.38
N GLY A 61 15.80 10.37 -23.16
CA GLY A 61 16.40 11.69 -22.96
C GLY A 61 16.01 12.30 -21.61
N LEU A 62 14.71 12.28 -21.27
CA LEU A 62 14.22 12.82 -20.01
C LEU A 62 14.79 12.06 -18.79
N ALA A 63 14.89 10.73 -18.87
CA ALA A 63 15.54 9.94 -17.83
C ALA A 63 16.98 10.41 -17.57
N SER A 64 17.77 10.60 -18.62
CA SER A 64 19.18 11.03 -18.48
C SER A 64 19.31 12.40 -17.82
N VAL A 65 18.38 13.32 -18.12
CA VAL A 65 18.36 14.64 -17.48
C VAL A 65 17.94 14.51 -16.02
N ARG A 66 16.84 13.81 -15.73
CA ARG A 66 16.33 13.64 -14.36
C ARG A 66 17.29 12.88 -13.44
N GLU A 67 18.09 11.95 -13.96
CA GLU A 67 19.20 11.33 -13.20
C GLU A 67 20.25 12.35 -12.75
N SER A 68 20.54 13.35 -13.57
CA SER A 68 21.48 14.43 -13.24
C SER A 68 20.85 15.43 -12.26
N GLU A 69 19.56 15.75 -12.44
CA GLU A 69 18.81 16.66 -11.56
C GLU A 69 18.73 16.12 -10.14
N ILE A 70 18.36 14.85 -9.94
CA ILE A 70 18.34 14.27 -8.59
C ILE A 70 19.74 14.19 -7.99
N ALA A 71 20.78 13.87 -8.76
CA ALA A 71 22.15 13.87 -8.24
C ALA A 71 22.59 15.27 -7.77
N GLU A 72 22.11 16.35 -8.41
CA GLU A 72 22.31 17.74 -7.97
C GLU A 72 21.45 18.09 -6.74
N ALA A 73 20.20 17.62 -6.69
CA ALA A 73 19.32 17.77 -5.54
C ALA A 73 19.89 17.08 -4.28
N MET A 74 20.36 15.84 -4.40
CA MET A 74 20.94 15.05 -3.30
C MET A 74 22.17 15.73 -2.72
N ARG A 75 23.05 16.27 -3.56
CA ARG A 75 24.19 17.10 -3.09
C ARG A 75 23.73 18.33 -2.32
N SER A 76 22.66 18.99 -2.77
CA SER A 76 22.10 20.16 -2.08
C SER A 76 21.49 19.84 -0.72
N LEU A 77 20.93 18.62 -0.57
CA LEU A 77 20.36 18.10 0.68
C LEU A 77 21.39 17.40 1.58
N GLY A 78 22.67 17.31 1.19
CA GLY A 78 23.70 16.62 1.98
C GLY A 78 23.70 15.08 1.86
N VAL A 79 22.91 14.52 0.96
CA VAL A 79 22.83 13.06 0.74
C VAL A 79 23.99 12.59 -0.12
N THR A 80 24.73 11.60 0.39
CA THR A 80 25.85 10.96 -0.32
C THR A 80 25.49 9.61 -0.90
N ASP A 81 24.40 8.99 -0.43
CA ASP A 81 23.91 7.71 -0.92
C ASP A 81 22.50 7.86 -1.51
N HIS A 82 22.42 8.05 -2.82
CA HIS A 82 21.17 7.90 -3.55
C HIS A 82 21.30 6.81 -4.62
N ARG A 83 20.20 6.09 -4.85
CA ARG A 83 20.19 4.84 -5.62
C ARG A 83 18.93 4.75 -6.46
N PHE A 84 19.02 4.09 -7.60
CA PHE A 84 17.84 3.68 -8.38
C PHE A 84 17.51 2.22 -8.12
N LEU A 85 16.25 1.92 -7.82
CA LEU A 85 15.78 0.57 -7.56
C LEU A 85 16.06 -0.38 -8.74
N GLY A 86 16.41 -1.62 -8.42
CA GLY A 86 16.71 -2.66 -9.40
C GLY A 86 18.04 -2.49 -10.13
N THR A 87 18.82 -1.45 -9.82
CA THR A 87 20.25 -1.39 -10.16
C THR A 87 21.07 -2.22 -9.18
N ARG A 88 22.33 -2.50 -9.51
CA ARG A 88 23.26 -3.19 -8.59
C ARG A 88 23.31 -2.58 -7.18
N ARG A 89 23.26 -1.25 -7.05
CA ARG A 89 23.21 -0.57 -5.73
C ARG A 89 21.78 -0.52 -5.17
N GLY A 90 20.75 -0.53 -6.01
CA GLY A 90 19.33 -0.50 -5.61
C GLY A 90 18.71 -1.89 -5.42
N GLY A 91 19.44 -2.84 -4.84
CA GLY A 91 18.91 -4.15 -4.45
C GLY A 91 19.19 -5.29 -5.43
N ALA A 92 19.77 -5.03 -6.62
CA ALA A 92 20.14 -6.06 -7.58
C ALA A 92 21.56 -6.63 -7.37
N VAL A 93 21.98 -6.82 -6.10
CA VAL A 93 23.26 -7.47 -5.80
C VAL A 93 23.16 -8.97 -6.03
N THR A 94 22.06 -9.57 -5.56
CA THR A 94 21.74 -11.00 -5.69
C THR A 94 20.57 -11.28 -6.64
N LEU A 95 19.81 -10.23 -6.98
CA LEU A 95 18.72 -10.25 -7.95
C LEU A 95 19.24 -9.80 -9.33
N PRO A 96 18.59 -10.19 -10.44
CA PRO A 96 18.93 -9.65 -11.76
C PRO A 96 18.70 -8.13 -11.79
N GLU A 97 19.47 -7.40 -12.59
CA GLU A 97 19.17 -5.98 -12.78
C GLU A 97 17.80 -5.82 -13.45
N ARG A 98 17.00 -4.91 -12.90
CA ARG A 98 15.66 -4.61 -13.36
C ARG A 98 15.48 -3.10 -13.42
N ARG A 99 15.24 -2.58 -14.62
CA ARG A 99 14.83 -1.20 -14.80
C ARG A 99 13.31 -1.12 -14.63
N PHE A 100 12.86 -0.51 -13.53
CA PHE A 100 11.46 -0.12 -13.38
C PHE A 100 11.26 1.24 -14.06
N GLU A 101 10.20 1.33 -14.85
CA GLU A 101 9.85 2.53 -15.60
C GLU A 101 8.73 3.28 -14.92
N ASP A 102 8.78 4.61 -15.01
CA ASP A 102 7.66 5.48 -14.65
C ASP A 102 6.39 5.05 -15.41
N SER A 103 5.34 4.72 -14.67
CA SER A 103 4.09 4.20 -15.23
C SER A 103 3.25 5.28 -15.91
N GLY A 104 3.51 6.55 -15.59
CA GLY A 104 2.60 7.65 -15.91
C GLY A 104 1.28 7.59 -15.14
N MET A 105 0.45 8.61 -15.34
CA MET A 105 -0.85 8.75 -14.68
C MET A 105 -1.85 9.52 -15.56
N GLU A 106 -3.12 9.45 -15.18
CA GLU A 106 -4.19 10.34 -15.66
C GLU A 106 -4.93 10.94 -14.46
N TRP A 107 -5.58 12.09 -14.64
CA TRP A 107 -6.44 12.66 -13.60
C TRP A 107 -7.81 11.99 -13.63
N GLY A 108 -8.16 11.34 -12.52
CA GLY A 108 -9.47 10.72 -12.33
C GLY A 108 -10.58 11.73 -12.07
N PRO A 109 -11.86 11.29 -12.14
CA PRO A 109 -13.02 12.16 -11.97
C PRO A 109 -13.13 12.79 -10.57
N GLU A 110 -12.50 12.20 -9.57
CA GLU A 110 -12.46 12.69 -8.19
C GLU A 110 -11.31 13.68 -7.93
N GLY A 111 -10.54 14.05 -8.96
CA GLY A 111 -9.41 14.98 -8.83
C GLY A 111 -8.16 14.34 -8.21
N HIS A 112 -8.03 13.02 -8.32
CA HIS A 112 -6.88 12.24 -7.86
C HIS A 112 -6.23 11.52 -9.04
N ALA A 113 -4.93 11.31 -8.95
CA ALA A 113 -4.22 10.55 -9.97
C ALA A 113 -4.71 9.10 -10.00
N VAL A 114 -4.85 8.56 -11.19
CA VAL A 114 -5.20 7.16 -11.46
C VAL A 114 -4.19 6.59 -12.47
N PRO A 115 -4.05 5.25 -12.53
CA PRO A 115 -3.18 4.65 -13.53
C PRO A 115 -3.59 5.03 -14.97
N ALA A 116 -2.60 5.37 -15.79
CA ALA A 116 -2.84 5.73 -17.21
C ALA A 116 -3.41 4.54 -18.00
N ALA A 117 -4.21 4.84 -19.04
CA ALA A 117 -4.85 3.83 -19.87
C ALA A 117 -3.83 2.96 -20.64
N SER A 118 -2.67 3.52 -20.96
CA SER A 118 -1.54 2.82 -21.57
C SER A 118 -0.28 3.02 -20.76
N MET A 119 0.49 1.95 -20.56
CA MET A 119 1.73 1.97 -19.78
C MET A 119 2.86 1.28 -20.56
N PRO A 120 4.13 1.65 -20.30
CA PRO A 120 5.27 0.93 -20.83
C PRO A 120 5.34 -0.49 -20.26
N ALA A 121 6.01 -1.40 -20.96
CA ALA A 121 6.17 -2.78 -20.51
C ALA A 121 6.91 -2.89 -19.17
N GLY A 122 7.82 -1.95 -18.87
CA GLY A 122 8.55 -1.89 -17.61
C GLY A 122 7.85 -1.12 -16.48
N ALA A 123 6.59 -0.70 -16.65
CA ALA A 123 5.86 0.14 -15.70
C ALA A 123 5.91 -0.41 -14.27
N LEU A 124 6.34 0.44 -13.33
CA LEU A 124 6.50 0.08 -11.93
C LEU A 124 5.19 -0.38 -11.30
N CYS A 125 4.07 0.32 -11.52
CA CYS A 125 2.77 -0.06 -10.98
C CYS A 125 2.16 -1.31 -11.65
N ALA A 126 2.71 -1.77 -12.77
CA ALA A 126 2.32 -3.03 -13.42
C ALA A 126 3.11 -4.24 -12.89
N ALA A 127 4.30 -4.03 -12.30
CA ALA A 127 5.08 -5.10 -11.67
C ALA A 127 4.29 -5.81 -10.55
N SER A 128 4.77 -6.92 -10.01
CA SER A 128 4.14 -7.45 -8.79
C SER A 128 4.66 -6.68 -7.56
N THR A 129 3.81 -6.43 -6.57
CA THR A 129 4.26 -5.85 -5.28
C THR A 129 5.40 -6.67 -4.69
N ASP A 130 5.34 -7.99 -4.80
CA ASP A 130 6.32 -8.90 -4.25
C ASP A 130 7.68 -8.77 -4.92
N GLU A 131 7.72 -8.64 -6.25
CA GLU A 131 8.96 -8.39 -7.01
C GLU A 131 9.62 -7.09 -6.56
N VAL A 132 8.87 -5.98 -6.54
CA VAL A 132 9.40 -4.67 -6.12
C VAL A 132 9.89 -4.73 -4.67
N ALA A 133 9.14 -5.43 -3.81
CA ALA A 133 9.49 -5.60 -2.40
C ALA A 133 10.80 -6.40 -2.20
N ASP A 134 11.11 -7.36 -3.08
CA ASP A 134 12.36 -8.12 -2.98
C ASP A 134 13.59 -7.21 -3.20
N TYR A 135 13.53 -6.27 -4.15
CA TYR A 135 14.59 -5.29 -4.35
C TYR A 135 14.71 -4.31 -3.19
N ILE A 136 13.59 -3.79 -2.67
CA ILE A 136 13.62 -2.88 -1.51
C ILE A 136 14.14 -3.61 -0.27
N ALA A 137 13.75 -4.87 -0.05
CA ALA A 137 14.23 -5.68 1.08
C ALA A 137 15.74 -5.91 1.01
N ALA A 138 16.29 -6.15 -0.18
CA ALA A 138 17.73 -6.25 -0.37
C ALA A 138 18.45 -4.93 0.00
N VAL A 139 17.89 -3.77 -0.33
CA VAL A 139 18.43 -2.47 0.10
C VAL A 139 18.33 -2.30 1.61
N ILE A 140 17.21 -2.69 2.24
CA ILE A 140 17.05 -2.66 3.70
C ILE A 140 18.13 -3.53 4.38
N ASP A 141 18.39 -4.73 3.86
CA ASP A 141 19.38 -5.65 4.41
C ASP A 141 20.82 -5.14 4.25
N GLU A 142 21.11 -4.40 3.17
CA GLU A 142 22.40 -3.78 2.92
C GLU A 142 22.62 -2.52 3.78
N VAL A 143 21.66 -1.58 3.76
CA VAL A 143 21.75 -0.28 4.43
C VAL A 143 21.54 -0.40 5.94
N ARG A 144 20.77 -1.41 6.37
CA ARG A 144 20.38 -1.64 7.76
C ARG A 144 19.78 -0.39 8.42
N PRO A 145 18.74 0.22 7.83
CA PRO A 145 18.19 1.47 8.34
C PRO A 145 17.46 1.26 9.68
N HIS A 146 17.60 2.21 10.59
CA HIS A 146 16.79 2.26 11.82
C HIS A 146 15.36 2.76 11.54
N VAL A 147 15.20 3.64 10.55
CA VAL A 147 13.90 4.15 10.11
C VAL A 147 13.79 4.05 8.59
N VAL A 148 12.63 3.58 8.12
CA VAL A 148 12.24 3.62 6.70
C VAL A 148 11.09 4.62 6.56
N ILE A 149 11.17 5.51 5.57
CA ILE A 149 10.14 6.53 5.28
C ILE A 149 9.68 6.37 3.84
N THR A 150 8.36 6.34 3.61
CA THR A 150 7.75 6.25 2.28
C THR A 150 6.36 6.90 2.27
N TYR A 151 5.59 6.75 1.19
CA TYR A 151 4.22 7.26 1.07
C TYR A 151 3.23 6.58 2.02
N SER A 152 2.12 7.24 2.31
CA SER A 152 0.94 6.58 2.89
C SER A 152 0.18 5.75 1.84
N ALA A 153 -0.80 4.95 2.26
CA ALA A 153 -1.45 3.94 1.42
C ALA A 153 -2.19 4.50 0.19
N ASN A 154 -2.49 5.80 0.18
CA ASN A 154 -3.10 6.48 -0.95
C ASN A 154 -2.08 7.12 -1.91
N GLY A 155 -0.78 6.99 -1.65
CA GLY A 155 0.28 7.59 -2.46
C GLY A 155 0.35 9.12 -2.39
N GLY A 156 -0.30 9.75 -1.41
CA GLY A 156 -0.41 11.20 -1.26
C GLY A 156 -1.49 11.83 -2.12
N TYR A 157 -1.38 11.73 -3.45
CA TYR A 157 -2.37 12.27 -4.41
C TYR A 157 -2.95 11.22 -5.37
N GLY A 158 -2.69 9.93 -5.11
CA GLY A 158 -3.20 8.80 -5.89
C GLY A 158 -2.25 8.24 -6.93
N HIS A 159 -1.05 8.80 -7.11
CA HIS A 159 -0.16 8.37 -8.19
C HIS A 159 0.11 6.85 -8.11
N PRO A 160 -0.11 6.09 -9.19
CA PRO A 160 -0.04 4.63 -9.18
C PRO A 160 1.33 4.09 -8.72
N ASP A 161 2.41 4.76 -9.10
CA ASP A 161 3.75 4.39 -8.65
C ASP A 161 3.99 4.69 -7.16
N HIS A 162 3.40 5.74 -6.60
CA HIS A 162 3.53 6.04 -5.17
C HIS A 162 2.82 4.95 -4.35
N VAL A 163 1.62 4.55 -4.80
CA VAL A 163 0.87 3.44 -4.21
C VAL A 163 1.67 2.14 -4.30
N ARG A 164 2.29 1.85 -5.45
CA ARG A 164 3.16 0.67 -5.58
C ARG A 164 4.37 0.72 -4.65
N VAL A 165 5.05 1.86 -4.56
CA VAL A 165 6.19 2.04 -3.66
C VAL A 165 5.77 1.87 -2.20
N HIS A 166 4.61 2.39 -1.80
CA HIS A 166 4.04 2.14 -0.48
C HIS A 166 3.86 0.64 -0.23
N ASP A 167 3.07 -0.04 -1.08
CA ASP A 167 2.74 -1.45 -0.93
C ASP A 167 4.01 -2.32 -0.87
N ALA A 168 4.97 -2.04 -1.75
CA ALA A 168 6.22 -2.77 -1.84
C ALA A 168 7.14 -2.49 -0.65
N THR A 169 7.19 -1.26 -0.14
CA THR A 169 8.00 -0.93 1.05
C THR A 169 7.44 -1.56 2.30
N VAL A 170 6.11 -1.58 2.48
CA VAL A 170 5.44 -2.28 3.58
C VAL A 170 5.78 -3.78 3.53
N ALA A 171 5.66 -4.39 2.36
CA ALA A 171 6.04 -5.80 2.17
C ALA A 171 7.55 -6.02 2.36
N ALA A 172 8.41 -5.09 1.95
CA ALA A 172 9.86 -5.20 2.06
C ALA A 172 10.36 -5.13 3.50
N VAL A 173 9.81 -4.23 4.33
CA VAL A 173 10.07 -4.20 5.78
C VAL A 173 9.66 -5.52 6.41
N GLU A 174 8.63 -6.19 5.85
CA GLU A 174 8.29 -7.53 6.25
C GLU A 174 9.21 -8.61 5.64
N LYS A 175 9.82 -8.45 4.48
CA LYS A 175 10.65 -9.50 3.87
C LYS A 175 12.09 -9.47 4.35
N ALA A 176 12.61 -8.28 4.64
CA ALA A 176 13.99 -8.05 5.02
C ALA A 176 14.40 -8.84 6.27
N THR A 177 15.66 -9.25 6.29
CA THR A 177 16.30 -9.88 7.44
C THR A 177 16.56 -8.86 8.54
N TRP A 178 17.10 -7.70 8.14
CA TRP A 178 17.25 -6.53 8.98
C TRP A 178 15.88 -5.93 9.30
N ARG A 179 15.71 -5.51 10.55
CA ARG A 179 14.46 -4.98 11.07
C ARG A 179 14.65 -3.51 11.44
N PRO A 180 14.07 -2.60 10.64
CA PRO A 180 13.96 -1.21 11.04
C PRO A 180 13.17 -1.08 12.34
N GLY A 181 13.57 -0.12 13.16
CA GLY A 181 12.86 0.24 14.39
C GLY A 181 11.51 0.92 14.10
N ARG A 182 11.40 1.64 12.97
CA ARG A 182 10.15 2.27 12.51
C ARG A 182 10.01 2.24 10.99
N LEU A 183 8.77 2.08 10.53
CA LEU A 183 8.30 2.45 9.20
C LEU A 183 7.34 3.63 9.36
N LEU A 184 7.67 4.76 8.76
CA LEU A 184 6.86 5.98 8.78
C LEU A 184 6.31 6.28 7.39
N PHE A 185 5.12 6.88 7.36
CA PHE A 185 4.50 7.34 6.12
C PHE A 185 4.41 8.85 6.13
N VAL A 186 4.83 9.49 5.04
CA VAL A 186 4.62 10.93 4.86
C VAL A 186 3.12 11.20 4.68
N GLU A 187 2.62 12.20 5.41
CA GLU A 187 1.23 12.63 5.40
C GLU A 187 1.19 14.16 5.24
N ILE A 188 0.09 14.68 4.70
CA ILE A 188 -0.13 16.13 4.60
C ILE A 188 -1.45 16.46 5.30
N PRO A 189 -1.44 17.07 6.51
CA PRO A 189 -2.65 17.52 7.17
C PRO A 189 -3.48 18.44 6.27
N ALA A 190 -4.80 18.35 6.34
CA ALA A 190 -5.68 19.08 5.44
C ALA A 190 -5.57 20.61 5.63
N GLU A 191 -5.33 21.08 6.85
CA GLU A 191 -5.05 22.47 7.18
C GLU A 191 -3.71 22.96 6.62
N VAL A 192 -2.68 22.10 6.63
CA VAL A 192 -1.37 22.41 6.06
C VAL A 192 -1.47 22.49 4.54
N ALA A 193 -2.16 21.54 3.91
CA ALA A 193 -2.44 21.60 2.48
C ALA A 193 -3.19 22.89 2.09
N ARG A 194 -4.24 23.26 2.83
CA ARG A 194 -4.98 24.51 2.60
C ARG A 194 -4.08 25.75 2.75
N ALA A 195 -3.21 25.77 3.75
CA ALA A 195 -2.28 26.86 3.96
C ALA A 195 -1.26 26.97 2.83
N SER A 196 -0.66 25.85 2.40
CA SER A 196 0.34 25.81 1.33
C SER A 196 -0.18 26.34 -0.02
N PHE A 197 -1.47 26.11 -0.32
CA PHE A 197 -2.11 26.57 -1.56
C PHE A 197 -2.92 27.87 -1.40
N ASP A 198 -2.85 28.57 -0.26
CA ASP A 198 -3.58 29.84 -0.07
C ASP A 198 -2.95 30.98 -0.90
N PRO A 199 -3.67 31.53 -1.90
CA PRO A 199 -3.16 32.60 -2.78
C PRO A 199 -3.04 33.96 -2.07
N ARG A 200 -3.56 34.10 -0.84
CA ARG A 200 -3.49 35.35 -0.06
C ARG A 200 -2.18 35.47 0.72
N GLN A 201 -1.33 34.45 0.68
CA GLN A 201 0.00 34.53 1.27
C GLN A 201 0.83 35.65 0.62
N SER A 202 1.62 36.34 1.46
CA SER A 202 2.52 37.39 0.98
C SER A 202 3.48 36.85 -0.09
N GLY A 203 3.64 37.62 -1.17
CA GLY A 203 4.48 37.26 -2.31
C GLY A 203 3.78 36.42 -3.38
N PHE A 204 2.61 35.80 -3.12
CA PHE A 204 1.96 34.94 -4.11
C PHE A 204 1.61 35.69 -5.42
N SER A 205 1.07 36.90 -5.30
CA SER A 205 0.69 37.73 -6.46
C SER A 205 1.87 38.13 -7.36
N GLU A 206 3.10 38.07 -6.84
CA GLU A 206 4.33 38.39 -7.58
C GLU A 206 4.87 37.18 -8.35
N THR A 207 4.36 35.98 -8.07
CA THR A 207 4.89 34.73 -8.65
C THR A 207 4.50 34.51 -10.10
N GLY A 208 3.31 35.00 -10.51
CA GLY A 208 2.69 34.67 -11.79
C GLY A 208 2.07 33.25 -11.84
N PHE A 209 2.09 32.48 -10.76
CA PHE A 209 1.48 31.15 -10.70
C PHE A 209 -0.04 31.22 -10.59
N ALA A 210 -0.71 30.18 -11.08
CA ALA A 210 -2.16 30.04 -10.96
C ALA A 210 -2.56 29.63 -9.54
N GLN A 211 -3.73 30.10 -9.10
CA GLN A 211 -4.35 29.62 -7.87
C GLN A 211 -4.95 28.22 -8.09
N ALA A 212 -4.79 27.34 -7.10
CA ALA A 212 -5.47 26.06 -7.06
C ALA A 212 -6.99 26.21 -7.03
N GLN A 213 -7.70 25.62 -8.01
CA GLN A 213 -9.17 25.48 -7.96
C GLN A 213 -9.58 24.35 -7.02
N THR A 214 -8.78 23.29 -7.01
CA THR A 214 -8.87 22.15 -6.11
C THR A 214 -7.46 21.85 -5.58
N ILE A 215 -7.35 21.45 -4.32
CA ILE A 215 -6.06 21.09 -3.73
C ILE A 215 -5.72 19.66 -4.20
N PRO A 216 -4.61 19.44 -4.93
CA PRO A 216 -4.28 18.15 -5.53
C PRO A 216 -3.61 17.21 -4.50
N THR A 217 -4.27 16.98 -3.37
CA THR A 217 -3.82 16.04 -2.33
C THR A 217 -5.01 15.27 -1.79
N MET A 218 -4.77 14.03 -1.36
CA MET A 218 -5.75 13.25 -0.61
C MET A 218 -5.60 13.51 0.89
N ALA A 219 -6.67 13.21 1.64
CA ALA A 219 -6.63 13.31 3.09
C ALA A 219 -5.66 12.29 3.70
N PRO A 220 -5.05 12.59 4.87
CA PRO A 220 -4.24 11.63 5.59
C PRO A 220 -4.96 10.31 5.85
N VAL A 221 -4.24 9.20 5.74
CA VAL A 221 -4.79 7.85 5.98
C VAL A 221 -4.49 7.38 7.40
N GLY A 222 -3.30 7.71 7.90
CA GLY A 222 -2.86 7.39 9.25
C GLY A 222 -3.11 8.51 10.26
N GLU A 223 -3.09 8.15 11.54
CA GLU A 223 -2.95 9.13 12.62
C GLU A 223 -1.55 9.75 12.54
N ILE A 224 -1.50 11.08 12.44
CA ILE A 224 -0.25 11.82 12.39
C ILE A 224 0.36 11.82 13.78
N VAL A 225 1.62 11.42 13.88
CA VAL A 225 2.35 11.26 15.14
C VAL A 225 3.66 12.04 15.20
N VAL A 226 4.14 12.56 14.05
CA VAL A 226 5.32 13.43 13.98
C VAL A 226 4.97 14.71 13.22
N ALA A 227 5.48 15.83 13.73
CA ALA A 227 5.58 17.10 13.00
C ALA A 227 7.03 17.59 13.08
N GLN A 228 7.83 17.27 12.08
CA GLN A 228 9.24 17.62 12.01
C GLN A 228 9.39 19.06 11.52
N ASN A 229 9.94 19.94 12.35
CA ASN A 229 10.24 21.32 11.93
C ASN A 229 11.46 21.33 11.00
N VAL A 230 11.26 21.83 9.78
CA VAL A 230 12.27 21.90 8.72
C VAL A 230 12.57 23.33 8.29
N ALA A 231 12.08 24.34 9.02
CA ALA A 231 12.29 25.75 8.72
C ALA A 231 13.78 26.14 8.71
N GLY A 232 14.60 25.49 9.55
CA GLY A 232 16.04 25.75 9.66
C GLY A 232 16.86 25.30 8.44
N VAL A 233 16.30 24.48 7.54
CA VAL A 233 16.99 23.91 6.38
C VAL A 233 16.33 24.31 5.04
N ARG A 234 15.48 25.34 5.05
CA ARG A 234 14.78 25.85 3.87
C ARG A 234 15.70 26.13 2.68
N ASP A 235 16.89 26.68 2.91
CA ASP A 235 17.83 27.00 1.83
C ASP A 235 18.36 25.75 1.12
N ALA A 236 18.62 24.67 1.86
CA ALA A 236 19.04 23.39 1.28
C ALA A 236 17.90 22.79 0.45
N ARG A 237 16.68 22.75 1.00
CA ARG A 237 15.49 22.29 0.28
C ARG A 237 15.23 23.12 -0.98
N ARG A 238 15.38 24.45 -0.91
CA ARG A 238 15.20 25.35 -2.06
C ARG A 238 16.20 25.07 -3.17
N ARG A 239 17.49 24.88 -2.84
CA ARG A 239 18.51 24.51 -3.84
C ARG A 239 18.22 23.16 -4.47
N ALA A 240 17.73 22.19 -3.69
CA ALA A 240 17.33 20.90 -4.21
C ALA A 240 16.11 20.98 -5.13
N LEU A 241 15.09 21.77 -4.78
CA LEU A 241 13.95 22.04 -5.67
C LEU A 241 14.41 22.70 -6.98
N ALA A 242 15.36 23.64 -6.91
CA ALA A 242 15.90 24.32 -8.08
C ALA A 242 16.70 23.38 -9.01
N ALA A 243 17.21 22.26 -8.50
CA ALA A 243 17.94 21.28 -9.29
C ALA A 243 17.01 20.48 -10.22
N HIS A 244 15.75 20.28 -9.82
CA HIS A 244 14.70 19.61 -10.60
C HIS A 244 14.08 20.54 -11.66
N ARG A 245 14.92 21.13 -12.52
CA ARG A 245 14.55 22.18 -13.48
C ARG A 245 13.46 21.76 -14.46
N THR A 246 13.43 20.48 -14.85
CA THR A 246 12.40 19.96 -15.77
C THR A 246 11.02 19.85 -15.11
N GLN A 247 10.97 19.71 -13.77
CA GLN A 247 9.75 19.36 -13.02
C GLN A 247 9.24 20.47 -12.08
N VAL A 248 10.12 21.40 -11.67
CA VAL A 248 9.81 22.42 -10.65
C VAL A 248 10.20 23.81 -11.13
N SER A 249 9.24 24.74 -11.09
CA SER A 249 9.49 26.18 -11.21
C SER A 249 9.47 26.84 -9.84
N LEU A 250 10.40 27.77 -9.59
CA LEU A 250 10.49 28.51 -8.33
C LEU A 250 10.27 30.02 -8.56
N SER A 251 9.50 30.64 -7.68
CA SER A 251 9.32 32.11 -7.64
C SER A 251 9.03 32.58 -6.22
N GLY A 252 9.84 33.48 -5.68
CA GLY A 252 9.78 33.83 -4.25
C GLY A 252 9.85 32.56 -3.38
N ASP A 253 9.06 32.46 -2.32
CA ASP A 253 8.98 31.25 -1.48
C ASP A 253 8.13 30.12 -2.09
N PHE A 254 7.60 30.30 -3.30
CA PHE A 254 6.66 29.39 -3.93
C PHE A 254 7.34 28.52 -4.98
N MET A 255 6.71 27.38 -5.23
CA MET A 255 7.00 26.51 -6.35
C MET A 255 5.73 26.21 -7.15
N ALA A 256 5.90 25.77 -8.39
CA ALA A 256 4.84 25.18 -9.19
C ALA A 256 5.40 24.00 -9.98
N LEU A 257 4.54 23.02 -10.25
CA LEU A 257 4.82 21.92 -11.17
C LEU A 257 4.36 22.30 -12.58
N SER A 258 4.30 21.35 -13.50
CA SER A 258 3.88 21.59 -14.89
C SER A 258 2.45 22.13 -15.04
N ASN A 259 1.59 21.90 -14.05
CA ASN A 259 0.25 22.47 -13.97
C ASN A 259 0.22 23.99 -13.71
N GLY A 260 1.37 24.61 -13.40
CA GLY A 260 1.48 26.04 -13.13
C GLY A 260 0.80 26.52 -11.84
N ILE A 261 0.35 25.60 -10.98
CA ILE A 261 -0.35 25.92 -9.73
C ILE A 261 0.68 26.21 -8.64
N GLY A 262 0.60 27.41 -8.06
CA GLY A 262 1.53 27.85 -7.02
C GLY A 262 1.26 27.17 -5.68
N THR A 263 2.31 26.68 -5.04
CA THR A 263 2.29 26.12 -3.68
C THR A 263 3.51 26.60 -2.89
N LYS A 264 3.31 26.87 -1.60
CA LYS A 264 4.40 27.18 -0.67
C LYS A 264 4.77 25.91 0.11
N PRO A 265 6.01 25.39 -0.02
CA PRO A 265 6.47 24.29 0.82
C PRO A 265 6.32 24.62 2.31
N ALA A 266 5.75 23.70 3.07
CA ALA A 266 5.49 23.88 4.49
C ALA A 266 6.78 23.83 5.33
N ASP A 267 6.72 24.47 6.50
CA ASP A 267 7.80 24.48 7.51
C ASP A 267 7.87 23.24 8.36
N HIS A 268 6.85 22.40 8.27
CA HIS A 268 6.80 21.13 8.95
C HIS A 268 6.49 20.03 7.94
N GLU A 269 7.16 18.90 8.10
CA GLU A 269 6.84 17.65 7.41
C GLU A 269 6.23 16.68 8.42
N TYR A 270 5.16 16.00 8.02
CA TYR A 270 4.30 15.24 8.93
C TYR A 270 4.34 13.76 8.59
N TYR A 271 4.32 12.94 9.64
CA TYR A 271 4.41 11.49 9.47
C TYR A 271 3.42 10.74 10.34
N SER A 272 2.84 9.68 9.78
CA SER A 272 2.11 8.64 10.52
C SER A 272 2.98 7.41 10.74
N LEU A 273 2.67 6.61 11.77
CA LEU A 273 3.39 5.38 12.08
C LEU A 273 2.77 4.19 11.34
N GLY A 274 3.51 3.58 10.42
CA GLY A 274 3.10 2.35 9.73
C GLY A 274 3.37 1.09 10.55
N ALA A 275 4.59 0.96 11.07
CA ALA A 275 5.02 -0.16 11.89
C ALA A 275 6.21 0.18 12.78
N GLY A 276 6.47 -0.66 13.78
CA GLY A 276 7.64 -0.54 14.66
C GLY A 276 7.33 0.10 16.01
N ALA A 277 8.37 0.63 16.66
CA ALA A 277 8.29 1.21 17.99
C ALA A 277 7.41 2.49 17.99
N PRO A 278 6.47 2.63 18.93
CA PRO A 278 5.69 3.86 19.06
C PRO A 278 6.57 5.04 19.48
N PHE A 279 6.00 6.25 19.42
CA PHE A 279 6.60 7.44 20.00
C PHE A 279 6.18 7.53 21.47
N PRO A 280 7.11 7.52 22.44
CA PRO A 280 6.77 7.67 23.86
C PRO A 280 6.09 9.01 24.13
N ALA A 281 5.12 9.04 25.06
CA ALA A 281 4.34 10.24 25.34
C ALA A 281 5.22 11.43 25.81
N GLU A 282 6.35 11.13 26.46
CA GLU A 282 7.31 12.11 26.96
C GLU A 282 8.06 12.82 25.82
N THR A 283 8.08 12.22 24.63
CA THR A 283 8.72 12.78 23.43
C THR A 283 7.76 13.61 22.58
N GLN A 284 6.50 13.71 22.99
CA GLN A 284 5.44 14.37 22.24
C GLN A 284 5.10 15.73 22.87
N SER A 285 5.01 16.76 22.05
CA SER A 285 4.45 18.06 22.41
C SER A 285 3.10 18.21 21.70
N SER A 286 2.04 18.50 22.45
CA SER A 286 0.67 18.59 21.89
C SER A 286 0.23 17.32 21.14
N GLY A 287 0.73 16.14 21.55
CA GLY A 287 0.40 14.84 20.95
C GLY A 287 1.26 14.45 19.73
N LEU A 288 2.23 15.28 19.33
CA LEU A 288 3.11 15.00 18.18
C LEU A 288 4.58 14.99 18.61
N ALA A 289 5.34 14.02 18.14
CA ALA A 289 6.79 14.02 18.26
C ALA A 289 7.40 15.09 17.32
N SER A 290 8.47 15.76 17.78
CA SER A 290 9.17 16.79 17.00
C SER A 290 10.22 16.24 16.03
N HIS A 291 10.54 14.96 16.12
CA HIS A 291 11.61 14.33 15.35
C HIS A 291 11.28 12.86 15.01
N VAL A 292 11.60 12.41 13.79
CA VAL A 292 11.33 11.03 13.34
C VAL A 292 12.03 9.95 14.17
N LEU A 293 13.17 10.28 14.79
CA LEU A 293 13.92 9.37 15.68
C LEU A 293 13.51 9.47 17.16
N ALA A 294 12.57 10.36 17.53
CA ALA A 294 12.26 10.64 18.93
C ALA A 294 11.91 9.37 19.72
N GLY A 295 12.64 9.13 20.82
CA GLY A 295 12.43 7.98 21.71
C GLY A 295 12.76 6.61 21.11
N LEU A 296 13.50 6.54 19.99
CA LEU A 296 13.96 5.28 19.43
C LEU A 296 15.28 4.84 20.09
N ASP A 297 15.27 3.69 20.76
CA ASP A 297 16.48 3.09 21.34
C ASP A 297 17.26 2.34 20.25
N LEU A 298 18.33 2.98 19.76
CA LEU A 298 19.15 2.45 18.67
C LEU A 298 20.05 1.29 19.12
N ASP A 299 20.58 1.36 20.35
CA ASP A 299 21.44 0.30 20.88
C ASP A 299 20.63 -1.00 21.03
N ALA A 300 19.42 -0.93 21.60
CA ALA A 300 18.54 -2.09 21.71
C ALA A 300 18.11 -2.64 20.34
N LEU A 301 17.97 -1.79 19.33
CA LEU A 301 17.61 -2.21 17.97
C LEU A 301 18.75 -2.96 17.27
N GLU A 302 19.99 -2.48 17.40
CA GLU A 302 21.19 -3.17 16.91
C GLU A 302 21.33 -4.53 17.59
N ASP A 303 21.23 -4.58 18.92
CA ASP A 303 21.34 -5.81 19.71
C ASP A 303 20.27 -6.84 19.31
N ALA A 304 19.01 -6.40 19.12
CA ALA A 304 17.92 -7.28 18.71
C ALA A 304 18.12 -7.87 17.31
N ASN A 305 18.65 -7.07 16.38
CA ASN A 305 19.00 -7.54 15.03
C ASN A 305 20.19 -8.49 15.04
N ALA A 306 21.23 -8.19 15.83
CA ALA A 306 22.41 -9.05 15.99
C ALA A 306 22.06 -10.41 16.62
N ALA A 307 21.12 -10.43 17.58
CA ALA A 307 20.64 -11.66 18.22
C ALA A 307 19.70 -12.50 17.34
N GLY A 308 19.30 -12.01 16.16
CA GLY A 308 18.37 -12.71 15.28
C GLY A 308 16.98 -12.94 15.90
N ALA A 309 16.55 -12.05 16.82
CA ALA A 309 15.36 -12.26 17.64
C ALA A 309 14.13 -12.64 16.77
N PRO A 310 13.35 -13.68 17.11
CA PRO A 310 12.25 -14.15 16.28
C PRO A 310 11.21 -13.04 16.06
N ARG A 311 10.58 -13.00 14.88
CA ARG A 311 9.48 -12.06 14.62
C ARG A 311 8.37 -12.35 15.62
N ARG A 312 8.05 -11.40 16.51
CA ARG A 312 6.73 -11.39 17.14
C ARG A 312 5.75 -11.23 15.99
N ARG A 313 5.19 -12.35 15.54
CA ARG A 313 4.15 -12.38 14.52
C ARG A 313 3.06 -11.44 15.02
N ARG A 314 2.84 -10.33 14.31
CA ARG A 314 1.64 -9.51 14.55
C ARG A 314 0.50 -10.49 14.36
N GLU A 315 -0.19 -10.88 15.43
CA GLU A 315 -1.38 -11.70 15.28
C GLU A 315 -2.29 -10.96 14.30
N PRO A 316 -2.80 -11.62 13.24
CA PRO A 316 -3.76 -10.98 12.36
C PRO A 316 -4.87 -10.41 13.23
N LYS A 317 -5.18 -9.11 13.06
CA LYS A 317 -6.24 -8.44 13.82
C LYS A 317 -7.45 -9.37 13.83
N LYS A 318 -7.90 -9.75 15.03
CA LYS A 318 -9.06 -10.65 15.18
C LYS A 318 -10.24 -10.04 14.40
N PRO A 319 -11.03 -10.84 13.67
CA PRO A 319 -12.15 -10.31 12.90
C PRO A 319 -13.06 -9.48 13.80
N GLY A 320 -13.41 -8.28 13.37
CA GLY A 320 -14.35 -7.43 14.10
C GLY A 320 -15.77 -8.02 14.11
N VAL A 321 -16.64 -7.51 14.97
CA VAL A 321 -18.03 -7.98 15.13
C VAL A 321 -18.79 -8.07 13.79
N PHE A 322 -18.56 -7.11 12.89
CA PHE A 322 -19.17 -7.08 11.57
C PHE A 322 -18.88 -8.35 10.74
N ALA A 323 -17.68 -8.93 10.85
CA ALA A 323 -17.32 -10.15 10.12
C ALA A 323 -18.20 -11.34 10.52
N PHE A 324 -18.52 -11.45 11.81
CA PHE A 324 -19.38 -12.50 12.33
C PHE A 324 -20.86 -12.27 11.97
N ILE A 325 -21.32 -11.02 11.96
CA ILE A 325 -22.67 -10.67 11.50
C ILE A 325 -22.83 -11.03 10.01
N HIS A 326 -21.89 -10.61 9.17
CA HIS A 326 -21.91 -10.93 7.75
C HIS A 326 -21.87 -12.46 7.52
N ALA A 327 -21.00 -13.18 8.23
CA ALA A 327 -20.93 -14.63 8.16
C ALA A 327 -22.24 -15.32 8.55
N GLY A 328 -22.90 -14.85 9.62
CA GLY A 328 -24.19 -15.39 10.06
C GLY A 328 -25.29 -15.18 9.01
N LEU A 329 -25.40 -13.96 8.46
CA LEU A 329 -26.40 -13.64 7.43
C LEU A 329 -26.17 -14.44 6.14
N LEU A 330 -24.91 -14.52 5.68
CA LEU A 330 -24.57 -15.28 4.49
C LEU A 330 -24.82 -16.79 4.70
N GLY A 331 -24.46 -17.32 5.86
CA GLY A 331 -24.73 -18.72 6.21
C GLY A 331 -26.22 -19.05 6.24
N LEU A 332 -27.06 -18.16 6.80
CA LEU A 332 -28.51 -18.31 6.80
C LEU A 332 -29.07 -18.35 5.38
N LEU A 333 -28.65 -17.42 4.52
CA LEU A 333 -29.09 -17.35 3.13
C LEU A 333 -28.72 -18.62 2.35
N ILE A 334 -27.48 -19.09 2.49
CA ILE A 334 -27.01 -20.32 1.83
C ILE A 334 -27.77 -21.55 2.33
N GLY A 335 -28.00 -21.64 3.65
CA GLY A 335 -28.76 -22.74 4.26
C GLY A 335 -30.19 -22.82 3.72
N LEU A 336 -30.89 -21.68 3.63
CA LEU A 336 -32.23 -21.61 3.06
C LEU A 336 -32.24 -22.02 1.58
N LEU A 337 -31.48 -21.31 0.74
CA LEU A 337 -31.47 -21.54 -0.71
C LEU A 337 -31.05 -22.97 -1.07
N GLY A 338 -29.99 -23.49 -0.45
CA GLY A 338 -29.53 -24.84 -0.68
C GLY A 338 -30.54 -25.89 -0.18
N GLY A 339 -31.20 -25.64 0.95
CA GLY A 339 -32.32 -26.46 1.43
C GLY A 339 -33.40 -26.63 0.37
N PHE A 340 -33.87 -25.53 -0.24
CA PHE A 340 -34.89 -25.58 -1.30
C PHE A 340 -34.43 -26.26 -2.59
N GLN A 341 -33.15 -26.17 -2.94
CA GLN A 341 -32.66 -26.55 -4.26
C GLN A 341 -32.04 -27.94 -4.32
N HIS A 342 -31.55 -28.51 -3.21
CA HIS A 342 -30.70 -29.72 -3.24
C HIS A 342 -31.37 -30.98 -3.83
N LEU A 343 -32.71 -31.02 -3.86
CA LEU A 343 -33.46 -32.16 -4.41
C LEU A 343 -33.69 -32.07 -5.93
N ASN A 344 -33.39 -30.94 -6.56
CA ASN A 344 -33.61 -30.77 -7.99
C ASN A 344 -32.75 -31.73 -8.83
N VAL A 345 -33.40 -32.44 -9.74
CA VAL A 345 -32.79 -33.44 -10.63
C VAL A 345 -33.28 -33.26 -12.06
N SER A 346 -32.43 -33.64 -13.01
CA SER A 346 -32.84 -33.93 -14.38
C SER A 346 -32.61 -35.40 -14.68
N VAL A 347 -33.53 -36.01 -15.41
CA VAL A 347 -33.38 -37.38 -15.90
C VAL A 347 -32.96 -37.32 -17.35
N VAL A 348 -31.75 -37.77 -17.64
CA VAL A 348 -31.20 -37.86 -19.00
C VAL A 348 -31.21 -39.32 -19.42
N ARG A 349 -31.77 -39.65 -20.58
CA ARG A 349 -31.71 -41.01 -21.12
C ARG A 349 -30.40 -41.21 -21.88
N LEU A 350 -29.56 -42.12 -21.41
CA LEU A 350 -28.35 -42.58 -22.10
C LEU A 350 -28.68 -43.94 -22.72
N GLY A 351 -29.16 -43.93 -23.97
CA GLY A 351 -29.76 -45.11 -24.59
C GLY A 351 -31.03 -45.54 -23.85
N GLU A 352 -31.10 -46.81 -23.44
CA GLU A 352 -32.23 -47.35 -22.65
C GLU A 352 -32.11 -47.11 -21.14
N THR A 353 -30.96 -46.64 -20.66
CA THR A 353 -30.72 -46.45 -19.22
C THR A 353 -31.01 -44.99 -18.81
N PRO A 354 -31.95 -44.74 -17.87
CA PRO A 354 -32.15 -43.41 -17.31
C PRO A 354 -31.01 -43.07 -16.33
N ALA A 355 -30.32 -41.95 -16.58
CA ALA A 355 -29.33 -41.38 -15.67
C ALA A 355 -29.93 -40.18 -14.93
N ILE A 356 -29.86 -40.19 -13.60
CA ILE A 356 -30.34 -39.09 -12.75
C ILE A 356 -29.17 -38.14 -12.48
N VAL A 357 -29.33 -36.88 -12.86
CA VAL A 357 -28.33 -35.82 -12.63
C VAL A 357 -28.83 -34.92 -11.50
N PRO A 358 -28.24 -34.99 -10.29
CA PRO A 358 -28.67 -34.21 -9.13
C PRO A 358 -28.02 -32.83 -9.09
N TRP A 359 -28.26 -32.02 -10.13
CA TRP A 359 -27.66 -30.70 -10.24
C TRP A 359 -28.07 -29.75 -9.11
N GLY A 360 -29.25 -29.94 -8.49
CA GLY A 360 -29.67 -29.20 -7.31
C GLY A 360 -28.71 -29.35 -6.13
N LEU A 361 -28.32 -30.60 -5.83
CA LEU A 361 -27.33 -30.90 -4.79
C LEU A 361 -25.97 -30.30 -5.14
N GLY A 362 -25.56 -30.43 -6.41
CA GLY A 362 -24.31 -29.85 -6.91
C GLY A 362 -24.26 -28.33 -6.74
N LEU A 363 -25.33 -27.62 -7.14
CA LEU A 363 -25.43 -26.16 -7.02
C LEU A 363 -25.45 -25.70 -5.55
N GLY A 364 -26.18 -26.41 -4.67
CA GLY A 364 -26.18 -26.11 -3.24
C GLY A 364 -24.79 -26.20 -2.63
N LEU A 365 -24.06 -27.28 -2.90
CA LEU A 365 -22.70 -27.47 -2.41
C LEU A 365 -21.72 -26.46 -3.01
N LEU A 366 -21.87 -26.12 -4.29
CA LEU A 366 -21.07 -25.08 -4.93
C LEU A 366 -21.31 -23.71 -4.29
N LEU A 367 -22.56 -23.38 -3.97
CA LEU A 367 -22.90 -22.14 -3.28
C LEU A 367 -22.25 -22.08 -1.89
N ALA A 368 -22.29 -23.18 -1.12
CA ALA A 368 -21.60 -23.28 0.16
C ALA A 368 -20.08 -23.13 0.00
N LEU A 369 -19.47 -23.79 -0.98
CA LEU A 369 -18.05 -23.65 -1.30
C LEU A 369 -17.66 -22.20 -1.60
N CYS A 370 -18.38 -21.54 -2.50
CA CYS A 370 -18.11 -20.17 -2.89
C CYS A 370 -18.30 -19.18 -1.73
N GLY A 371 -19.38 -19.33 -0.95
CA GLY A 371 -19.65 -18.45 0.19
C GLY A 371 -18.64 -18.60 1.32
N LEU A 372 -18.26 -19.84 1.66
CA LEU A 372 -17.25 -20.11 2.67
C LEU A 372 -15.86 -19.64 2.22
N TRP A 373 -15.51 -19.84 0.94
CA TRP A 373 -14.28 -19.30 0.36
C TRP A 373 -14.27 -17.77 0.34
N HIS A 374 -15.39 -17.13 0.01
CA HIS A 374 -15.53 -15.68 0.05
C HIS A 374 -15.24 -15.15 1.45
N LEU A 375 -15.89 -15.67 2.50
CA LEU A 375 -15.65 -15.24 3.88
C LEU A 375 -14.20 -15.46 4.31
N LYS A 376 -13.63 -16.63 3.98
CA LYS A 376 -12.23 -16.94 4.30
C LYS A 376 -11.25 -16.01 3.59
N SER A 377 -11.49 -15.69 2.32
CA SER A 377 -10.62 -14.83 1.51
C SER A 377 -10.75 -13.34 1.89
N MET A 378 -11.96 -12.86 2.13
CA MET A 378 -12.27 -11.48 2.50
C MET A 378 -11.71 -11.14 3.88
N TYR A 379 -11.96 -11.99 4.88
CA TYR A 379 -11.53 -11.73 6.27
C TYR A 379 -10.18 -12.35 6.62
N ARG A 380 -9.57 -13.12 5.70
CA ARG A 380 -8.32 -13.87 5.91
C ARG A 380 -8.32 -14.66 7.23
N SER A 381 -9.49 -15.16 7.62
CA SER A 381 -9.71 -15.84 8.90
C SER A 381 -10.64 -17.02 8.73
N THR A 382 -10.33 -18.10 9.43
CA THR A 382 -11.14 -19.33 9.47
C THR A 382 -12.37 -19.13 10.38
N ALA A 383 -12.34 -18.20 11.33
CA ALA A 383 -13.39 -18.09 12.35
C ALA A 383 -14.77 -17.66 11.79
N PRO A 384 -14.91 -16.59 10.98
CA PRO A 384 -16.20 -16.23 10.40
C PRO A 384 -16.72 -17.30 9.44
N MET A 385 -15.83 -17.93 8.66
CA MET A 385 -16.17 -19.04 7.78
C MET A 385 -16.80 -20.21 8.57
N LEU A 386 -16.21 -20.60 9.71
CA LEU A 386 -16.76 -21.67 10.55
C LEU A 386 -18.12 -21.31 11.12
N VAL A 387 -18.33 -20.05 11.53
CA VAL A 387 -19.65 -19.58 11.98
C VAL A 387 -20.69 -19.72 10.87
N ALA A 388 -20.38 -19.25 9.65
CA ALA A 388 -21.28 -19.41 8.52
C ALA A 388 -21.58 -20.89 8.22
N ALA A 389 -20.56 -21.74 8.28
CA ALA A 389 -20.73 -23.18 8.05
C ALA A 389 -21.66 -23.81 9.11
N ILE A 390 -21.48 -23.48 10.39
CA ILE A 390 -22.35 -23.94 11.49
C ILE A 390 -23.78 -23.47 11.25
N VAL A 391 -23.98 -22.21 10.87
CA VAL A 391 -25.31 -21.67 10.56
C VAL A 391 -25.95 -22.44 9.40
N ILE A 392 -25.21 -22.71 8.32
CA ILE A 392 -25.72 -23.52 7.18
C ILE A 392 -26.18 -24.89 7.67
N ALA A 393 -25.39 -25.56 8.51
CA ALA A 393 -25.70 -26.89 9.03
C ALA A 393 -26.93 -26.88 9.95
N VAL A 394 -27.02 -25.90 10.86
CA VAL A 394 -28.18 -25.74 11.77
C VAL A 394 -29.46 -25.45 10.98
N VAL A 395 -29.41 -24.52 10.03
CA VAL A 395 -30.56 -24.19 9.19
C VAL A 395 -30.99 -25.41 8.37
N SER A 396 -30.04 -26.11 7.75
CA SER A 396 -30.33 -27.33 6.98
C SER A 396 -30.92 -28.44 7.85
N TYR A 397 -30.46 -28.58 9.10
CA TYR A 397 -31.00 -29.54 10.06
C TYR A 397 -32.43 -29.20 10.44
N ILE A 398 -32.71 -27.93 10.77
CA ILE A 398 -34.04 -27.44 11.15
C ILE A 398 -35.03 -27.65 9.99
N LEU A 399 -34.63 -27.31 8.76
CA LEU A 399 -35.46 -27.50 7.56
C LEU A 399 -35.73 -28.97 7.22
N GLY A 400 -34.96 -29.91 7.79
CA GLY A 400 -35.19 -31.34 7.63
C GLY A 400 -35.99 -31.98 8.76
N GLN A 401 -36.42 -31.22 9.78
CA GLN A 401 -37.23 -31.76 10.87
C GLN A 401 -38.71 -31.79 10.47
N PRO A 402 -39.35 -32.97 10.38
CA PRO A 402 -40.69 -33.16 9.79
C PRO A 402 -41.83 -32.36 10.45
N GLU A 403 -41.65 -31.83 11.66
CA GLU A 403 -42.74 -31.22 12.46
C GLU A 403 -42.47 -29.78 12.94
N TRP A 404 -41.30 -29.19 12.61
CA TRP A 404 -40.88 -27.92 13.25
C TRP A 404 -41.28 -26.66 12.48
N LEU A 405 -41.42 -26.72 11.16
CA LEU A 405 -41.71 -25.56 10.32
C LEU A 405 -42.62 -25.94 9.15
N PRO A 406 -43.48 -25.03 8.67
CA PRO A 406 -44.17 -25.18 7.39
C PRO A 406 -43.15 -25.38 6.27
N GLY A 407 -43.23 -26.48 5.52
CA GLY A 407 -42.23 -26.85 4.53
C GLY A 407 -41.10 -27.74 5.07
N SER A 408 -41.29 -28.42 6.20
CA SER A 408 -40.34 -29.42 6.73
C SER A 408 -39.95 -30.55 5.76
N ASP A 409 -40.69 -30.73 4.67
CA ASP A 409 -40.37 -31.65 3.57
C ASP A 409 -39.34 -31.08 2.57
N ILE A 410 -38.91 -29.81 2.73
CA ILE A 410 -37.89 -29.18 1.90
C ILE A 410 -36.60 -30.02 1.90
N VAL A 411 -36.25 -30.61 3.04
CA VAL A 411 -35.15 -31.57 3.16
C VAL A 411 -35.68 -32.95 3.55
N VAL A 412 -35.74 -33.86 2.57
CA VAL A 412 -36.20 -35.24 2.77
C VAL A 412 -35.12 -36.05 3.50
N THR A 413 -35.24 -36.10 4.82
CA THR A 413 -34.34 -36.88 5.68
C THR A 413 -34.39 -38.37 5.34
N GLY A 414 -33.24 -39.04 5.45
CA GLY A 414 -33.09 -40.46 5.08
C GLY A 414 -32.65 -40.72 3.63
N THR A 415 -32.60 -39.71 2.76
CA THR A 415 -31.97 -39.85 1.43
C THR A 415 -30.47 -39.57 1.49
N LEU A 416 -29.69 -40.29 0.68
CA LEU A 416 -28.24 -40.04 0.56
C LEU A 416 -27.93 -38.58 0.19
N ARG A 417 -28.74 -37.97 -0.68
CA ARG A 417 -28.57 -36.58 -1.11
C ARG A 417 -28.74 -35.59 0.04
N SER A 418 -29.72 -35.80 0.92
CA SER A 418 -29.94 -34.94 2.08
C SER A 418 -28.86 -35.12 3.15
N VAL A 419 -28.34 -36.34 3.34
CA VAL A 419 -27.16 -36.57 4.19
C VAL A 419 -25.94 -35.83 3.64
N VAL A 420 -25.71 -35.89 2.33
CA VAL A 420 -24.61 -35.18 1.66
C VAL A 420 -24.79 -33.66 1.74
N TRP A 421 -26.02 -33.13 1.62
CA TRP A 421 -26.28 -31.70 1.80
C TRP A 421 -26.06 -31.25 3.25
N LEU A 422 -26.48 -32.03 4.24
CA LEU A 422 -26.35 -31.67 5.66
C LEU A 422 -24.88 -31.64 6.10
N LEU A 423 -24.07 -32.60 5.64
CA LEU A 423 -22.68 -32.76 6.06
C LEU A 423 -21.68 -32.08 5.11
N GLY A 424 -22.05 -31.89 3.84
CA GLY A 424 -21.18 -31.35 2.79
C GLY A 424 -20.58 -29.98 3.12
N PRO A 425 -21.36 -28.96 3.56
CA PRO A 425 -20.84 -27.66 3.97
C PRO A 425 -19.83 -27.73 5.12
N MET A 426 -19.99 -28.67 6.07
CA MET A 426 -19.02 -28.92 7.13
C MET A 426 -17.72 -29.51 6.59
N VAL A 427 -17.81 -30.49 5.69
CA VAL A 427 -16.64 -31.08 5.04
C VAL A 427 -15.90 -30.03 4.19
N ILE A 428 -16.64 -29.21 3.45
CA ILE A 428 -16.09 -28.08 2.69
C ILE A 428 -15.38 -27.10 3.63
N ALA A 429 -16.02 -26.69 4.72
CA ALA A 429 -15.41 -25.79 5.70
C ALA A 429 -14.13 -26.39 6.32
N ALA A 430 -14.15 -27.69 6.64
CA ALA A 430 -12.98 -28.39 7.18
C ALA A 430 -11.83 -28.42 6.16
N VAL A 431 -12.09 -28.78 4.91
CA VAL A 431 -11.08 -28.74 3.83
C VAL A 431 -10.55 -27.31 3.66
N LEU A 432 -11.45 -26.34 3.51
CA LEU A 432 -11.08 -24.96 3.32
C LEU A 432 -10.28 -24.42 4.51
N ALA A 433 -10.53 -24.84 5.75
CA ALA A 433 -9.78 -24.39 6.93
C ALA A 433 -8.27 -24.62 6.80
N PHE A 434 -7.86 -25.73 6.17
CA PHE A 434 -6.46 -26.07 5.93
C PHE A 434 -5.89 -25.53 4.61
N VAL A 435 -6.73 -25.02 3.71
CA VAL A 435 -6.26 -24.37 2.48
C VAL A 435 -5.76 -22.95 2.80
N PRO A 436 -4.47 -22.63 2.63
CA PRO A 436 -3.99 -21.27 2.85
C PRO A 436 -4.62 -20.31 1.83
N VAL A 437 -5.12 -19.17 2.29
CA VAL A 437 -5.48 -18.07 1.38
C VAL A 437 -4.16 -17.46 0.92
N ARG A 438 -3.68 -17.90 -0.23
CA ARG A 438 -2.54 -17.28 -0.90
C ARG A 438 -2.86 -15.79 -1.08
N SER A 439 -2.02 -14.91 -0.51
CA SER A 439 -2.03 -13.51 -0.91
C SER A 439 -1.80 -13.44 -2.42
N ARG A 440 -2.27 -12.37 -3.08
CA ARG A 440 -2.01 -12.14 -4.52
C ARG A 440 -0.51 -12.26 -4.88
N ALA A 441 0.39 -12.16 -3.90
CA ALA A 441 1.82 -12.44 -3.96
C ALA A 441 2.24 -13.86 -4.41
N GLN A 442 1.41 -14.90 -4.25
CA GLN A 442 1.83 -16.30 -4.48
C GLN A 442 1.21 -16.98 -5.72
N ARG A 443 0.77 -16.20 -6.72
CA ARG A 443 0.17 -16.74 -7.97
C ARG A 443 1.09 -16.75 -9.19
N SER A 444 2.36 -16.37 -9.07
CA SER A 444 3.34 -16.48 -10.16
C SER A 444 4.51 -17.39 -9.76
N LEU A 445 4.27 -18.70 -9.75
CA LEU A 445 5.27 -19.74 -9.97
C LEU A 445 4.82 -20.57 -11.17
#